data_AF-A0A945FDQ4-F1
#
_entry.id   AF-A0A945FDQ4-F1
#
_cell.length_a   1.000
_cell.length_b   1.000
_cell.length_c   1.000
_cell.angle_alpha   90.00
_cell.angle_beta   90.00
_cell.angle_gamma   90.00
#
_symmetry.space_group_name_H-M   'P 1'
#
loop_
_entity.id
_entity.type
_entity.pdbx_description
1 polymer ?
#
loop_
_entity_poly.entity_id
_entity_poly.type
_entity_poly.pdbx_seq_one_letter_code
_entity_poly.pdbx_strand_id
1 'polypeptide(L)'
;MSPLAQPPRVVEKIKKLGNCIELVSIDPHFHDVTIGLFIKDGVMTISTYSTLEGVDARIEQIRDRCTLLGDVEAVEGTTDQLRLISDLYLDRALRFMFIAAVEKDPTQELPSGRITAPDTKTKLTFVIDGAEENGQYVYTVSAEGESDRAVMRVRAAVGGFIRYSGCVRVDKNKFSFPDGKKYDNFARLILPLARNVSAVEAQLEADEMAGQMNTQTLGFAQS
;
A
#
# COMPACT_ATOMS: atom_id res chain seq x y z
N MET A 1 47.56 12.12 -16.60
CA MET A 1 46.45 11.26 -17.04
C MET A 1 45.76 10.76 -15.79
N SER A 2 44.55 11.23 -15.49
CA SER A 2 43.75 10.69 -14.40
C SER A 2 43.26 9.29 -14.77
N PRO A 3 43.26 8.31 -13.85
CA PRO A 3 42.60 7.05 -14.11
C PRO A 3 41.09 7.31 -14.18
N LEU A 4 40.48 6.88 -15.28
CA LEU A 4 39.04 6.78 -15.45
C LEU A 4 38.46 6.02 -14.24
N ALA A 5 37.55 6.65 -13.51
CA ALA A 5 36.85 6.03 -12.41
C ALA A 5 36.16 4.76 -12.93
N GLN A 6 36.63 3.59 -12.50
CA GLN A 6 35.94 2.34 -12.78
C GLN A 6 34.54 2.43 -12.15
N PRO A 7 33.47 2.02 -12.85
CA PRO A 7 32.16 1.95 -12.23
C PRO A 7 32.27 1.07 -10.98
N PRO A 8 31.65 1.47 -9.85
CA PRO A 8 31.72 0.69 -8.62
C PRO A 8 31.32 -0.74 -8.93
N ARG A 9 32.14 -1.71 -8.52
CA ARG A 9 31.82 -3.13 -8.68
C ARG A 9 30.42 -3.34 -8.12
N VAL A 10 29.56 -4.09 -8.83
CA VAL A 10 28.16 -4.36 -8.44
C VAL A 10 28.01 -4.64 -6.93
N VAL A 11 28.97 -5.36 -6.34
CA VAL A 11 29.08 -5.65 -4.90
C VAL A 11 29.13 -4.39 -4.00
N GLU A 12 29.87 -3.36 -4.39
CA GLU A 12 29.94 -2.09 -3.66
C GLU A 12 28.63 -1.32 -3.75
N LYS A 13 27.97 -1.36 -4.91
CA LYS A 13 26.65 -0.73 -5.10
C LYS A 13 25.60 -1.42 -4.23
N ILE A 14 25.57 -2.75 -4.19
CA ILE A 14 24.67 -3.52 -3.31
C ILE A 14 24.90 -3.18 -1.82
N LYS A 15 26.17 -3.10 -1.37
CA LYS A 15 26.48 -2.72 0.03
C LYS A 15 26.01 -1.31 0.39
N LYS A 16 25.95 -0.40 -0.57
CA LYS A 16 25.44 0.96 -0.37
C LYS A 16 23.92 1.00 -0.33
N LEU A 17 23.25 0.24 -1.21
CA LEU A 17 21.80 0.22 -1.34
C LEU A 17 21.09 -0.53 -0.18
N GLY A 18 21.73 -1.55 0.39
CA GLY A 18 21.14 -2.34 1.47
C GLY A 18 20.17 -3.40 0.96
N ASN A 19 19.04 -3.58 1.65
CA ASN A 19 18.08 -4.63 1.35
C ASN A 19 17.18 -4.21 0.19
N CYS A 20 16.94 -5.13 -0.76
CA CYS A 20 15.97 -4.90 -1.82
C CYS A 20 14.55 -5.03 -1.25
N ILE A 21 13.75 -3.96 -1.37
CA ILE A 21 12.32 -4.02 -1.13
C ILE A 21 11.67 -4.64 -2.36
N GLU A 22 11.81 -4.01 -3.53
CA GLU A 22 11.09 -4.43 -4.74
C GLU A 22 11.91 -4.19 -6.01
N LEU A 23 11.67 -5.00 -7.05
CA LEU A 23 12.28 -4.88 -8.38
C LEU A 23 11.20 -4.93 -9.45
N VAL A 24 11.11 -3.87 -10.25
CA VAL A 24 10.31 -3.86 -11.47
C VAL A 24 11.24 -4.18 -12.63
N SER A 25 11.07 -5.37 -13.22
CA SER A 25 11.98 -5.91 -14.22
C SER A 25 12.05 -5.07 -15.51
N ILE A 26 10.93 -4.48 -15.89
CA ILE A 26 10.74 -3.74 -17.15
C ILE A 26 10.04 -2.44 -16.80
N ASP A 27 10.73 -1.31 -16.95
CA ASP A 27 10.11 0.01 -16.92
C ASP A 27 9.47 0.34 -18.28
N PRO A 28 8.13 0.29 -18.41
CA PRO A 28 7.45 0.51 -19.68
C PRO A 28 7.56 1.96 -20.19
N HIS A 29 8.05 2.89 -19.36
CA HIS A 29 8.17 4.30 -19.70
C HIS A 29 9.63 4.74 -19.89
N PHE A 30 10.60 3.81 -19.80
CA PHE A 30 12.01 4.12 -20.05
C PHE A 30 12.83 2.88 -20.44
N HIS A 31 12.95 2.64 -21.76
CA HIS A 31 13.86 1.67 -22.36
C HIS A 31 13.87 0.26 -21.73
N ASP A 32 12.74 -0.19 -21.17
CA ASP A 32 12.58 -1.52 -20.57
C ASP A 32 13.63 -1.86 -19.49
N VAL A 33 14.19 -0.83 -18.83
CA VAL A 33 15.25 -1.03 -17.83
C VAL A 33 14.66 -1.60 -16.53
N THR A 34 15.45 -2.38 -15.81
CA THR A 34 15.08 -2.82 -14.46
C THR A 34 15.34 -1.72 -13.46
N ILE A 35 14.37 -1.42 -12.59
CA ILE A 35 14.49 -0.42 -11.52
C ILE A 35 14.13 -1.08 -10.19
N GLY A 36 14.94 -0.83 -9.16
CA GLY A 36 14.73 -1.37 -7.82
C GLY A 36 14.56 -0.30 -6.76
N LEU A 37 13.74 -0.60 -5.75
CA LEU A 37 13.66 0.12 -4.50
C LEU A 37 14.43 -0.65 -3.43
N PHE A 38 15.40 0.00 -2.82
CA PHE A 38 16.24 -0.56 -1.77
C PHE A 38 16.06 0.22 -0.47
N ILE A 39 16.41 -0.37 0.67
CA ILE A 39 16.40 0.30 1.96
C ILE A 39 17.66 -0.01 2.78
N LYS A 40 18.20 1.04 3.38
CA LYS A 40 19.32 0.97 4.32
C LYS A 40 19.18 2.06 5.37
N ASP A 41 19.28 1.70 6.64
CA ASP A 41 19.27 2.64 7.77
C ASP A 41 18.10 3.65 7.71
N GLY A 42 16.90 3.15 7.33
CA GLY A 42 15.68 3.96 7.19
C GLY A 42 15.61 4.87 5.96
N VAL A 43 16.63 4.85 5.08
CA VAL A 43 16.63 5.53 3.78
C VAL A 43 16.26 4.54 2.70
N MET A 44 15.24 4.86 1.92
CA MET A 44 14.94 4.14 0.69
C MET A 44 15.67 4.79 -0.49
N THR A 45 16.15 3.99 -1.42
CA THR A 45 16.89 4.45 -2.61
C THR A 45 16.36 3.75 -3.85
N ILE A 46 15.96 4.53 -4.85
CA ILE A 46 15.57 4.04 -6.17
C ILE A 46 16.82 3.94 -7.03
N SER A 47 17.11 2.77 -7.58
CA SER A 47 18.34 2.57 -8.34
C SER A 47 18.15 1.58 -9.48
N THR A 48 18.91 1.80 -10.55
CA THR A 48 19.11 0.85 -11.65
C THR A 48 20.60 0.64 -11.92
N TYR A 49 20.94 -0.42 -12.65
CA TYR A 49 22.29 -0.64 -13.19
C TYR A 49 22.45 -0.09 -14.61
N SER A 50 21.36 0.38 -15.23
CA SER A 50 21.41 1.03 -16.54
C SER A 50 22.26 2.29 -16.49
N THR A 51 22.98 2.54 -17.59
CA THR A 51 23.78 3.76 -17.82
C THR A 51 23.25 4.55 -19.01
N LEU A 52 22.01 4.30 -19.44
CA LEU A 52 21.39 5.02 -20.55
C LEU A 52 21.22 6.50 -20.20
N GLU A 53 21.41 7.36 -21.18
CA GLU A 53 21.18 8.80 -21.03
C GLU A 53 19.72 9.07 -20.63
N GLY A 54 19.50 9.99 -19.68
CA GLY A 54 18.17 10.33 -19.16
C GLY A 54 17.68 9.46 -18.01
N VAL A 55 18.42 8.43 -17.60
CA VAL A 55 18.00 7.52 -16.51
C VAL A 55 17.84 8.24 -15.17
N ASP A 56 18.69 9.22 -14.88
CA ASP A 56 18.62 9.97 -13.62
C ASP A 56 17.33 10.79 -13.52
N ALA A 57 16.90 11.40 -14.64
CA ALA A 57 15.62 12.12 -14.71
C ALA A 57 14.42 11.17 -14.54
N ARG A 58 14.52 9.94 -15.07
CA ARG A 58 13.50 8.92 -14.86
C ARG A 58 13.44 8.47 -13.40
N ILE A 59 14.59 8.24 -12.74
CA ILE A 59 14.65 7.91 -11.32
C ILE A 59 14.01 9.01 -10.48
N GLU A 60 14.32 10.27 -10.77
CA GLU A 60 13.72 11.41 -10.08
C GLU A 60 12.20 11.46 -10.26
N GLN A 61 11.71 11.26 -11.48
CA GLN A 61 10.27 11.18 -11.75
C GLN A 61 9.59 10.06 -10.95
N ILE A 62 10.21 8.89 -10.84
CA ILE A 62 9.68 7.78 -10.02
C ILE A 62 9.69 8.14 -8.55
N ARG A 63 10.77 8.76 -8.06
CA ARG A 63 10.91 9.23 -6.67
C ARG A 63 9.80 10.22 -6.32
N ASP A 64 9.58 11.22 -7.16
CA ASP A 64 8.53 12.22 -6.95
C ASP A 64 7.15 11.57 -6.97
N ARG A 65 6.91 10.64 -7.91
CA ARG A 65 5.66 9.91 -7.98
C ARG A 65 5.40 9.04 -6.73
N CYS A 66 6.44 8.46 -6.12
CA CYS A 66 6.31 7.77 -4.83
C CYS A 66 5.80 8.71 -3.73
N THR A 67 6.27 9.96 -3.66
CA THR A 67 5.79 10.93 -2.65
C THR A 67 4.31 11.29 -2.80
N LEU A 68 3.77 11.18 -4.02
CA LEU A 68 2.35 11.40 -4.29
C LEU A 68 1.48 10.17 -4.00
N LEU A 69 2.05 8.96 -4.13
CA LEU A 69 1.34 7.69 -3.98
C LEU A 69 1.37 7.13 -2.56
N GLY A 70 2.42 7.43 -1.81
CA GLY A 70 2.66 6.91 -0.46
C GLY A 70 2.80 8.01 0.56
N ASP A 71 2.84 7.60 1.83
CA ASP A 71 3.15 8.48 2.95
C ASP A 71 4.67 8.45 3.19
N VAL A 72 5.39 8.98 2.20
CA VAL A 72 6.86 9.06 2.15
C VAL A 72 7.28 10.45 1.72
N GLU A 73 8.45 10.87 2.15
CA GLU A 73 9.04 12.16 1.82
C GLU A 73 10.36 11.98 1.06
N ALA A 74 10.64 12.90 0.14
CA ALA A 74 11.93 12.98 -0.52
C ALA A 74 13.02 13.39 0.45
N VAL A 75 14.21 12.79 0.32
CA VAL A 75 15.38 13.24 1.08
C VAL A 75 15.97 14.48 0.39
N GLU A 76 16.08 15.57 1.13
CA GLU A 76 16.62 16.84 0.63
C GLU A 76 18.02 16.67 0.03
N GLY A 77 18.26 17.31 -1.12
CA GLY A 77 19.54 17.26 -1.83
C GLY A 77 19.79 15.96 -2.61
N THR A 78 18.79 15.08 -2.73
CA THR A 78 18.86 13.84 -3.51
C THR A 78 17.77 13.79 -4.57
N THR A 79 17.98 13.01 -5.62
CA THR A 79 16.99 12.79 -6.68
C THR A 79 16.33 11.42 -6.58
N ASP A 80 16.93 10.49 -5.83
CA ASP A 80 16.61 9.06 -5.83
C ASP A 80 16.22 8.51 -4.44
N GLN A 81 16.27 9.31 -3.39
CA GLN A 81 16.05 8.84 -2.02
C GLN A 81 14.74 9.32 -1.39
N LEU A 82 14.17 8.44 -0.57
CA LEU A 82 12.91 8.63 0.14
C LEU A 82 13.06 8.19 1.61
N ARG A 83 12.19 8.72 2.48
CA ARG A 83 11.99 8.24 3.86
C ARG A 83 10.50 8.07 4.14
N LEU A 84 10.17 7.12 5.01
CA LEU A 84 8.83 7.05 5.59
C LEU A 84 8.62 8.26 6.50
N ILE A 85 7.38 8.74 6.60
CA ILE A 85 6.99 9.80 7.56
C ILE A 85 7.04 9.33 9.02
N SER A 86 7.36 8.06 9.26
CA SER A 86 7.50 7.43 10.57
C SER A 86 8.44 6.22 10.51
N ASP A 87 8.70 5.61 11.67
CA ASP A 87 9.45 4.36 11.77
C ASP A 87 8.60 3.10 11.46
N LEU A 88 7.32 3.25 11.15
CA LEU A 88 6.43 2.13 10.84
C LEU A 88 6.74 1.57 9.44
N TYR A 89 7.42 0.43 9.41
CA TYR A 89 7.76 -0.24 8.16
C TYR A 89 6.56 -0.97 7.53
N LEU A 90 6.04 -0.44 6.43
CA LEU A 90 4.88 -0.97 5.70
C LEU A 90 5.29 -1.69 4.40
N ASP A 91 5.97 -2.84 4.51
CA ASP A 91 6.60 -3.57 3.39
C ASP A 91 5.71 -3.68 2.13
N ARG A 92 4.49 -4.20 2.27
CA ARG A 92 3.57 -4.36 1.13
C ARG A 92 3.14 -3.02 0.54
N ALA A 93 2.87 -2.02 1.36
CA ALA A 93 2.48 -0.69 0.88
C ALA A 93 3.62 -0.05 0.07
N LEU A 94 4.86 -0.20 0.54
CA LEU A 94 6.06 0.27 -0.16
C LEU A 94 6.26 -0.43 -1.51
N ARG A 95 6.07 -1.76 -1.57
CA ARG A 95 6.11 -2.50 -2.85
C ARG A 95 5.07 -2.00 -3.83
N PHE A 96 3.81 -1.87 -3.40
CA PHE A 96 2.73 -1.41 -4.27
C PHE A 96 2.93 0.04 -4.73
N MET A 97 3.42 0.90 -3.84
CA MET A 97 3.73 2.29 -4.15
C MET A 97 4.77 2.33 -5.27
N PHE A 98 5.86 1.57 -5.11
CA PHE A 98 6.94 1.55 -6.07
C PHE A 98 6.51 0.97 -7.42
N ILE A 99 5.83 -0.19 -7.43
CA ILE A 99 5.30 -0.79 -8.66
C ILE A 99 4.38 0.21 -9.38
N ALA A 100 3.48 0.87 -8.65
CA ALA A 100 2.59 1.87 -9.23
C ALA A 100 3.34 3.12 -9.74
N ALA A 101 4.41 3.53 -9.08
CA ALA A 101 5.24 4.66 -9.51
C ALA A 101 6.02 4.34 -10.80
N VAL A 102 6.46 3.10 -10.98
CA VAL A 102 7.19 2.68 -12.17
C VAL A 102 6.24 2.36 -13.33
N GLU A 103 5.23 1.51 -13.12
CA GLU A 103 4.45 0.91 -14.21
C GLU A 103 3.30 1.79 -14.72
N LYS A 104 2.70 2.61 -13.86
CA LYS A 104 1.54 3.44 -14.26
C LYS A 104 2.01 4.65 -15.07
N ASP A 105 1.15 5.09 -15.99
CA ASP A 105 1.37 6.27 -16.82
C ASP A 105 1.80 7.47 -15.94
N PRO A 106 3.04 7.98 -16.11
CA PRO A 106 3.57 9.08 -15.30
C PRO A 106 2.77 10.38 -15.43
N THR A 107 2.02 10.55 -16.53
CA THR A 107 1.19 11.72 -16.81
C THR A 107 -0.23 11.61 -16.24
N GLN A 108 -0.64 10.40 -15.85
CA GLN A 108 -1.95 10.17 -15.25
C GLN A 108 -2.03 10.88 -13.89
N GLU A 109 -3.06 11.71 -13.73
CA GLU A 109 -3.37 12.32 -12.45
C GLU A 109 -3.68 11.27 -11.39
N LEU A 110 -3.07 11.45 -10.22
CA LEU A 110 -3.29 10.57 -9.10
C LEU A 110 -4.56 10.98 -8.34
N PRO A 111 -5.39 10.02 -7.92
CA PRO A 111 -6.60 10.31 -7.17
C PRO A 111 -6.24 11.02 -5.86
N SER A 112 -6.82 12.20 -5.65
CA SER A 112 -6.66 13.01 -4.44
C SER A 112 -8.02 13.22 -3.75
N GLY A 113 -8.01 13.87 -2.57
CA GLY A 113 -9.24 14.21 -1.85
C GLY A 113 -9.87 13.01 -1.13
N ARG A 114 -11.14 12.70 -1.39
CA ARG A 114 -11.86 11.60 -0.72
C ARG A 114 -11.23 10.25 -1.09
N ILE A 115 -11.05 9.37 -0.11
CA ILE A 115 -10.50 8.02 -0.37
C ILE A 115 -11.65 7.11 -0.77
N THR A 116 -11.69 6.71 -2.04
CA THR A 116 -12.75 5.85 -2.57
C THR A 116 -12.22 4.79 -3.52
N ALA A 117 -12.96 3.68 -3.64
CA ALA A 117 -12.74 2.71 -4.71
C ALA A 117 -14.06 1.98 -5.04
N PRO A 118 -14.41 1.81 -6.33
CA PRO A 118 -15.57 1.03 -6.73
C PRO A 118 -15.39 -0.42 -6.29
N ASP A 119 -16.44 -1.11 -5.89
CA ASP A 119 -16.39 -2.56 -5.64
C ASP A 119 -16.35 -3.33 -6.97
N THR A 120 -15.59 -4.43 -7.03
CA THR A 120 -15.52 -5.31 -8.22
C THR A 120 -16.62 -6.35 -8.25
N LYS A 121 -17.22 -6.66 -7.09
CA LYS A 121 -18.22 -7.74 -6.95
C LYS A 121 -19.66 -7.24 -6.86
N THR A 122 -19.84 -5.95 -6.60
CA THR A 122 -21.16 -5.32 -6.42
C THR A 122 -21.15 -3.94 -7.08
N LYS A 123 -22.28 -3.22 -7.00
CA LYS A 123 -22.38 -1.82 -7.44
C LYS A 123 -21.99 -0.81 -6.35
N LEU A 124 -21.40 -1.27 -5.25
CA LEU A 124 -20.98 -0.40 -4.16
C LEU A 124 -19.76 0.42 -4.54
N THR A 125 -19.60 1.58 -3.91
CA THR A 125 -18.34 2.32 -3.86
C THR A 125 -17.88 2.40 -2.41
N PHE A 126 -16.72 1.84 -2.12
CA PHE A 126 -16.12 1.97 -0.80
C PHE A 126 -15.64 3.38 -0.58
N VAL A 127 -15.82 3.86 0.64
CA VAL A 127 -15.38 5.15 1.13
C VAL A 127 -14.59 4.93 2.42
N ILE A 128 -13.48 5.64 2.56
CA ILE A 128 -12.74 5.72 3.81
C ILE A 128 -12.72 7.17 4.28
N ASP A 129 -13.18 7.37 5.52
CA ASP A 129 -13.05 8.60 6.27
C ASP A 129 -12.17 8.37 7.50
N GLY A 130 -11.41 9.39 7.91
CA GLY A 130 -10.49 9.30 9.04
C GLY A 130 -10.75 10.37 10.10
N ALA A 131 -10.58 10.02 11.36
CA ALA A 131 -10.71 10.94 12.49
C ALA A 131 -9.74 10.57 13.61
N GLU A 132 -9.33 11.55 14.42
CA GLU A 132 -8.65 11.27 15.68
C GLU A 132 -9.64 10.75 16.72
N GLU A 133 -9.38 9.55 17.24
CA GLU A 133 -10.16 8.91 18.30
C GLU A 133 -9.19 8.35 19.35
N ASN A 134 -9.31 8.77 20.62
CA ASN A 134 -8.50 8.27 21.75
C ASN A 134 -6.97 8.34 21.52
N GLY A 135 -6.48 9.40 20.87
CA GLY A 135 -5.05 9.62 20.64
C GLY A 135 -4.45 8.81 19.49
N GLN A 136 -5.28 8.17 18.65
CA GLN A 136 -4.86 7.54 17.40
C GLN A 136 -5.76 7.99 16.25
N TYR A 137 -5.24 7.96 15.03
CA TYR A 137 -6.01 8.20 13.82
C TYR A 137 -6.72 6.90 13.40
N VAL A 138 -8.04 6.93 13.38
CA VAL A 138 -8.90 5.78 13.07
C VAL A 138 -9.60 6.00 11.74
N TYR A 139 -9.47 5.00 10.87
CA TYR A 139 -10.11 4.95 9.57
C TYR A 139 -11.42 4.17 9.65
N THR A 140 -12.51 4.78 9.20
CA THR A 140 -13.83 4.15 9.08
C THR A 140 -14.10 3.83 7.62
N VAL A 141 -14.38 2.56 7.34
CA VAL A 141 -14.80 2.07 6.03
C VAL A 141 -16.33 2.11 5.96
N SER A 142 -16.86 2.72 4.92
CA SER A 142 -18.27 2.69 4.56
C SER A 142 -18.44 2.34 3.08
N ALA A 143 -19.69 2.18 2.63
CA ALA A 143 -20.02 1.89 1.25
C ALA A 143 -21.23 2.72 0.81
N GLU A 144 -21.14 3.31 -0.37
CA GLU A 144 -22.23 4.01 -1.06
C GLU A 144 -22.83 3.11 -2.15
N GLY A 145 -24.13 3.23 -2.38
CA GLY A 145 -24.88 2.39 -3.30
C GLY A 145 -25.66 1.27 -2.61
N GLU A 146 -26.41 0.50 -3.40
CA GLU A 146 -27.32 -0.54 -2.88
C GLU A 146 -26.74 -1.94 -3.09
N SER A 147 -26.63 -2.70 -1.99
CA SER A 147 -26.40 -4.14 -2.00
C SER A 147 -26.75 -4.73 -0.63
N ASP A 148 -27.43 -5.87 -0.65
CA ASP A 148 -27.65 -6.74 0.51
C ASP A 148 -26.35 -7.21 1.19
N ARG A 149 -25.23 -7.25 0.45
CA ARG A 149 -23.91 -7.64 0.97
C ARG A 149 -23.11 -6.46 1.54
N ALA A 150 -23.61 -5.23 1.55
CA ALA A 150 -22.83 -4.03 1.90
C ALA A 150 -22.10 -4.15 3.25
N VAL A 151 -22.79 -4.61 4.30
CA VAL A 151 -22.19 -4.78 5.64
C VAL A 151 -21.04 -5.79 5.61
N MET A 152 -21.23 -6.93 4.93
CA MET A 152 -20.20 -7.96 4.81
C MET A 152 -19.02 -7.44 3.97
N ARG A 153 -19.28 -6.74 2.87
CA ARG A 153 -18.25 -6.13 2.01
C ARG A 153 -17.38 -5.13 2.79
N VAL A 154 -17.98 -4.28 3.63
CA VAL A 154 -17.25 -3.34 4.50
C VAL A 154 -16.35 -4.08 5.49
N ARG A 155 -16.86 -5.12 6.16
CA ARG A 155 -16.05 -5.95 7.07
C ARG A 155 -14.89 -6.65 6.36
N ALA A 156 -15.14 -7.15 5.15
CA ALA A 156 -14.13 -7.79 4.33
C ALA A 156 -13.01 -6.80 3.94
N ALA A 157 -13.36 -5.57 3.58
CA ALA A 157 -12.39 -4.51 3.30
C ALA A 157 -11.50 -4.20 4.52
N VAL A 158 -12.08 -4.08 5.72
CA VAL A 158 -11.28 -3.93 6.97
C VAL A 158 -10.36 -5.13 7.20
N GLY A 159 -10.85 -6.36 7.00
CA GLY A 159 -10.00 -7.56 7.05
C GLY A 159 -8.87 -7.54 6.02
N GLY A 160 -9.11 -6.94 4.85
CA GLY A 160 -8.09 -6.71 3.84
C GLY A 160 -6.97 -5.79 4.30
N PHE A 161 -7.29 -4.68 4.97
CA PHE A 161 -6.28 -3.78 5.55
C PHE A 161 -5.42 -4.47 6.60
N ILE A 162 -6.04 -5.27 7.48
CA ILE A 162 -5.31 -6.05 8.49
C ILE A 162 -4.35 -7.04 7.80
N ARG A 163 -4.82 -7.74 6.76
CA ARG A 163 -4.05 -8.76 6.07
C ARG A 163 -2.91 -8.20 5.21
N TYR A 164 -3.14 -7.11 4.49
CA TYR A 164 -2.21 -6.58 3.50
C TYR A 164 -1.35 -5.42 4.01
N SER A 165 -1.70 -4.83 5.14
CA SER A 165 -1.01 -3.62 5.61
C SER A 165 -0.66 -3.70 7.10
N GLY A 166 -0.95 -4.81 7.76
CA GLY A 166 -0.69 -4.98 9.18
C GLY A 166 -1.50 -4.03 10.06
N CYS A 167 -2.57 -3.43 9.52
CA CYS A 167 -3.44 -2.55 10.29
C CYS A 167 -4.08 -3.30 11.46
N VAL A 168 -4.41 -2.57 12.51
CA VAL A 168 -5.10 -3.10 13.70
C VAL A 168 -6.60 -2.90 13.52
N ARG A 169 -7.38 -3.93 13.86
CA ARG A 169 -8.84 -3.80 13.89
C ARG A 169 -9.24 -2.95 15.09
N VAL A 170 -9.98 -1.88 14.84
CA VAL A 170 -10.61 -1.06 15.90
C VAL A 170 -12.07 -1.48 16.08
N ASP A 171 -12.79 -1.73 14.98
CA ASP A 171 -14.16 -2.26 14.97
C ASP A 171 -14.41 -3.03 13.65
N LYS A 172 -15.62 -3.57 13.47
CA LYS A 172 -16.08 -4.28 12.26
C LYS A 172 -15.91 -3.46 10.99
N ASN A 173 -16.04 -2.14 11.08
CA ASN A 173 -15.88 -1.20 9.97
C ASN A 173 -14.72 -0.21 10.20
N LYS A 174 -13.88 -0.40 11.22
CA LYS A 174 -12.79 0.53 11.55
C LYS A 174 -11.43 -0.14 11.68
N PHE A 175 -10.38 0.55 11.26
CA PHE A 175 -9.01 0.14 11.45
C PHE A 175 -8.10 1.33 11.77
N SER A 176 -6.91 1.06 12.30
CA SER A 176 -5.84 2.04 12.46
C SER A 176 -4.50 1.44 12.02
N PHE A 177 -3.53 2.29 11.70
CA PHE A 177 -2.14 1.84 11.55
C PHE A 177 -1.53 1.58 12.94
N PRO A 178 -0.61 0.62 13.09
CA PRO A 178 -0.10 0.19 14.40
C PRO A 178 0.47 1.28 15.31
N ASP A 179 1.07 2.33 14.73
CA ASP A 179 1.63 3.46 15.50
C ASP A 179 0.61 4.58 15.74
N GLY A 180 -0.65 4.38 15.34
CA GLY A 180 -1.75 5.32 15.53
C GLY A 180 -1.66 6.58 14.67
N LYS A 181 -0.70 6.70 13.75
CA LYS A 181 -0.57 7.88 12.89
C LYS A 181 -1.46 7.80 11.65
N LYS A 182 -1.55 8.94 10.97
CA LYS A 182 -2.29 9.13 9.73
C LYS A 182 -1.43 8.76 8.51
N TYR A 183 -1.97 7.89 7.64
CA TYR A 183 -1.38 7.43 6.38
C TYR A 183 -2.43 7.37 5.26
N ASP A 184 -2.91 8.54 4.82
CA ASP A 184 -4.02 8.63 3.86
C ASP A 184 -3.62 8.12 2.47
N ASN A 185 -2.38 8.36 2.06
CA ASN A 185 -1.89 7.94 0.74
C ASN A 185 -1.79 6.40 0.69
N PHE A 186 -1.25 5.77 1.73
CA PHE A 186 -1.24 4.33 1.83
C PHE A 186 -2.64 3.74 2.00
N ALA A 187 -3.52 4.34 2.79
CA ALA A 187 -4.90 3.90 2.88
C ALA A 187 -5.59 3.88 1.50
N ARG A 188 -5.39 4.93 0.69
CA ARG A 188 -5.87 5.02 -0.69
C ARG A 188 -5.26 3.97 -1.60
N LEU A 189 -3.94 3.81 -1.54
CA LEU A 189 -3.19 2.88 -2.38
C LEU A 189 -3.59 1.42 -2.11
N ILE A 190 -3.88 1.09 -0.85
CA ILE A 190 -4.20 -0.27 -0.41
C ILE A 190 -5.67 -0.62 -0.62
N LEU A 191 -6.60 0.35 -0.55
CA LEU A 191 -8.04 0.09 -0.65
C LEU A 191 -8.43 -0.81 -1.85
N PRO A 192 -7.90 -0.60 -3.08
CA PRO A 192 -8.16 -1.49 -4.21
C PRO A 192 -7.81 -2.96 -3.98
N LEU A 193 -6.82 -3.25 -3.14
CA LEU A 193 -6.42 -4.61 -2.78
C LEU A 193 -7.22 -5.14 -1.61
N ALA A 194 -7.38 -4.31 -0.58
CA ALA A 194 -8.11 -4.66 0.64
C ALA A 194 -9.58 -5.01 0.37
N ARG A 195 -10.23 -4.40 -0.63
CA ARG A 195 -11.60 -4.76 -1.02
C ARG A 195 -11.74 -6.10 -1.74
N ASN A 196 -10.66 -6.68 -2.24
CA ASN A 196 -10.68 -7.88 -3.10
C ASN A 196 -10.34 -9.17 -2.34
N VAL A 197 -10.44 -9.21 -1.01
CA VAL A 197 -9.94 -10.34 -0.21
C VAL A 197 -10.98 -11.45 -0.06
N SER A 198 -11.11 -12.29 -1.08
CA SER A 198 -12.05 -13.42 -1.08
C SER A 198 -11.88 -14.39 0.11
N ALA A 199 -10.66 -14.55 0.62
CA ALA A 199 -10.43 -15.42 1.78
C ALA A 199 -10.97 -14.85 3.10
N VAL A 200 -11.00 -13.51 3.25
CA VAL A 200 -11.59 -12.86 4.43
C VAL A 200 -13.11 -12.99 4.36
N GLU A 201 -13.69 -12.83 3.18
CA GLU A 201 -15.13 -13.07 2.96
C GLU A 201 -15.51 -14.50 3.33
N ALA A 202 -14.78 -15.51 2.83
CA ALA A 202 -15.04 -16.91 3.13
C ALA A 202 -14.98 -17.23 4.63
N GLN A 203 -14.01 -16.65 5.35
CA GLN A 203 -13.92 -16.80 6.81
C GLN A 203 -15.12 -16.16 7.51
N LEU A 204 -15.50 -14.95 7.13
CA LEU A 204 -16.65 -14.25 7.73
C LEU A 204 -17.97 -14.99 7.47
N GLU A 205 -18.16 -15.54 6.27
CA GLU A 205 -19.32 -16.36 5.91
C GLU A 205 -19.38 -17.65 6.74
N ALA A 206 -18.23 -18.31 6.94
CA ALA A 206 -18.15 -19.50 7.80
C ALA A 206 -18.46 -19.18 9.27
N ASP A 207 -17.95 -18.05 9.79
CA ASP A 207 -18.22 -17.60 11.15
C ASP A 207 -19.70 -17.25 11.36
N GLU A 208 -20.35 -16.62 10.38
CA GLU A 208 -21.79 -16.32 10.41
C GLU A 208 -22.64 -17.61 10.38
N MET A 209 -22.27 -18.59 9.54
CA MET A 209 -22.93 -19.91 9.53
C MET A 209 -22.78 -20.64 10.87
N ALA A 210 -21.59 -20.63 11.48
CA ALA A 210 -21.35 -21.24 12.78
C ALA A 210 -22.16 -20.54 13.90
N GLY A 211 -22.25 -19.22 13.87
CA GLY A 211 -23.06 -18.44 14.82
C GLY A 211 -24.56 -18.76 14.73
N GLN A 212 -25.09 -18.93 13.51
CA GLN A 212 -26.48 -19.32 13.28
C GLN A 212 -26.79 -20.75 13.77
N MET A 213 -25.87 -21.70 13.56
CA MET A 213 -26.04 -23.06 14.07
C MET A 213 -26.11 -23.09 15.61
N ASN A 214 -25.24 -22.35 16.30
CA ASN A 214 -25.20 -22.32 17.77
C ASN A 214 -26.44 -21.67 18.40
N THR A 215 -27.07 -20.71 17.71
CA THR A 215 -28.30 -20.05 18.19
C THR A 215 -29.54 -20.90 17.97
N GLN A 216 -29.58 -21.72 16.92
CA GLN A 216 -30.65 -22.70 16.73
C GLN A 216 -30.57 -23.84 17.76
N THR A 217 -29.40 -24.30 18.16
CA THR A 217 -29.25 -25.36 19.18
C THR A 217 -29.74 -24.93 20.57
N LEU A 218 -29.59 -23.66 20.93
CA LEU A 218 -30.08 -23.11 22.21
C LEU A 218 -31.61 -23.03 22.30
N GLY A 219 -32.30 -22.88 21.15
CA GLY A 219 -33.77 -22.88 21.08
C GLY A 219 -34.43 -24.24 21.30
N PHE A 220 -33.68 -25.34 21.26
CA PHE A 220 -34.16 -26.71 21.50
C PHE A 220 -33.73 -27.28 22.86
N ALA A 221 -33.01 -26.52 23.69
CA ALA A 221 -32.54 -26.97 25.01
C ALA A 221 -33.45 -26.54 26.18
N GLN A 222 -34.59 -25.90 25.89
CA GLN A 222 -35.65 -25.59 26.86
C GLN A 222 -36.97 -26.23 26.43
N SER A 223 -37.09 -27.54 26.63
CA SER A 223 -38.37 -28.27 26.66
C SER A 223 -38.24 -29.49 27.54
#